data_AF-A0A2N0LF67-F1
#
_entry.id   AF-A0A2N0LF67-F1
#
_cell.length_a   1.000
_cell.length_b   1.000
_cell.length_c   1.000
_cell.angle_alpha   90.00
_cell.angle_beta   90.00
_cell.angle_gamma   90.00
#
_symmetry.space_group_name_H-M   'P 1'
#
loop_
_entity.id
_entity.type
_entity.pdbx_description
1 polymer ?
#
loop_
_entity_poly.entity_id
_entity_poly.type
_entity_poly.pdbx_seq_one_letter_code
_entity_poly.pdbx_strand_id
1 'polypeptide(L)'
;MSLDQLACDIIHQGEIVSCQLTPMGSNYTFVVQVQLGEQTSLGIYKPRDGESPLWDFPSGTLYKREYAAYLLSQHLGWDFIPYTVIRDGPYGIGTVQLFVEHDPKQNYYSLTDADADQLKTIACFDLVANSTDRKPNHLLMDGDGKLWSIDHGLTFHSDTKIRTVIWDFCGQRIPKRLLKKLSALYHELDTPQGLLKELQETIDAEEMDALRRRVRWVLSEGVYPGVPGGYRRRR
;
A
#
# COMPACT_ATOMS: atom_id res chain seq x y z
N MET A 1 13.97 7.87 21.44
CA MET A 1 13.49 7.59 20.08
C MET A 1 13.02 6.15 20.06
N SER A 2 11.81 5.84 19.60
CA SER A 2 11.38 4.42 19.49
C SER A 2 12.24 3.72 18.43
N LEU A 3 12.36 2.39 18.53
CA LEU A 3 13.07 1.59 17.52
C LEU A 3 12.49 1.81 16.12
N ASP A 4 11.17 1.97 16.02
CA ASP A 4 10.48 2.24 14.76
C ASP A 4 10.85 3.59 14.15
N GLN A 5 10.96 4.64 14.96
CA GLN A 5 11.36 5.96 14.47
C GLN A 5 12.80 5.92 13.96
N LEU A 6 13.68 5.23 14.68
CA LEU A 6 15.07 5.07 14.26
C LEU A 6 15.19 4.33 12.93
N ALA A 7 14.43 3.25 12.75
CA ALA A 7 14.39 2.52 11.49
C ALA A 7 13.89 3.39 10.33
N CYS A 8 12.83 4.19 10.55
CA CYS A 8 12.34 5.14 9.55
C CYS A 8 13.39 6.19 9.18
N ASP A 9 14.10 6.74 10.17
CA ASP A 9 15.15 7.74 9.94
C ASP A 9 16.32 7.16 9.14
N ILE A 10 16.73 5.92 9.43
CA ILE A 10 17.73 5.19 8.64
C ILE A 10 17.26 5.01 7.20
N ILE A 11 16.02 4.56 6.97
CA ILE A 11 15.47 4.41 5.62
C ILE A 11 15.39 5.74 4.87
N HIS A 12 15.04 6.82 5.56
CA HIS A 12 14.92 8.14 4.96
C HIS A 12 16.29 8.72 4.58
N GLN A 13 17.26 8.71 5.50
CA GLN A 13 18.49 9.50 5.39
C GLN A 13 19.76 8.68 5.16
N GLY A 14 19.76 7.39 5.49
CA GLY A 14 20.95 6.54 5.43
C GLY A 14 21.38 6.21 4.00
N GLU A 15 22.60 5.73 3.82
CA GLU A 15 23.16 5.31 2.53
C GLU A 15 22.81 3.84 2.24
N ILE A 16 22.48 3.50 0.99
CA ILE A 16 22.29 2.09 0.59
C ILE A 16 23.67 1.45 0.43
N VAL A 17 24.07 0.63 1.39
CA VAL A 17 25.41 -0.01 1.45
C VAL A 17 25.42 -1.43 0.88
N SER A 18 24.26 -2.06 0.75
CA SER A 18 24.09 -3.37 0.12
C SER A 18 22.79 -3.39 -0.66
N CYS A 19 22.79 -4.08 -1.81
CA CYS A 19 21.64 -4.20 -2.70
C CYS A 19 21.61 -5.60 -3.33
N GLN A 20 20.62 -6.40 -2.96
CA GLN A 20 20.48 -7.80 -3.38
C GLN A 20 19.16 -7.99 -4.11
N LEU A 21 19.21 -8.49 -5.35
CA LEU A 21 18.02 -8.74 -6.15
C LEU A 21 17.19 -9.87 -5.53
N THR A 22 15.88 -9.65 -5.38
CA THR A 22 14.95 -10.72 -5.01
C THR A 22 14.55 -11.52 -6.24
N PRO A 23 14.53 -12.86 -6.19
CA PRO A 23 14.21 -13.70 -7.34
C PRO A 23 12.70 -13.72 -7.70
N MET A 24 11.85 -13.00 -6.97
CA MET A 24 10.40 -13.06 -7.08
C MET A 24 9.84 -11.77 -7.68
N GLY A 25 8.86 -11.90 -8.59
CA GLY A 25 8.13 -10.79 -9.20
C GLY A 25 8.51 -10.51 -10.65
N SER A 26 7.68 -9.73 -11.34
CA SER A 26 7.91 -9.29 -12.74
C SER A 26 8.70 -7.98 -12.83
N ASN A 27 8.81 -7.22 -11.74
CA ASN A 27 9.61 -6.01 -11.63
C ASN A 27 10.87 -6.31 -10.82
N TYR A 28 11.97 -5.62 -11.11
CA TYR A 28 13.16 -5.73 -10.26
C TYR A 28 12.88 -5.12 -8.88
N THR A 29 13.02 -5.96 -7.87
CA THR A 29 12.88 -5.62 -6.46
C THR A 29 14.14 -6.06 -5.75
N PHE A 30 14.66 -5.22 -4.84
CA PHE A 30 15.90 -5.48 -4.14
C PHE A 30 15.66 -5.43 -2.64
N VAL A 31 16.26 -6.36 -1.90
CA VAL A 31 16.50 -6.16 -0.46
C VAL A 31 17.75 -5.30 -0.34
N VAL A 32 17.64 -4.18 0.36
CA VAL A 32 18.75 -3.27 0.61
C VAL A 32 19.07 -3.21 2.08
N GLN A 33 20.34 -3.03 2.40
CA GLN A 33 20.77 -2.59 3.73
C GLN A 33 21.07 -1.10 3.63
N VAL A 34 20.42 -0.32 4.50
CA VAL A 34 20.58 1.13 4.59
C VAL A 34 21.31 1.45 5.88
N GLN A 35 22.34 2.30 5.82
CA GLN A 35 23.20 2.63 6.95
C GLN A 35 23.17 4.13 7.25
N LEU A 36 22.95 4.49 8.52
CA LEU A 36 23.07 5.87 9.01
C LEU A 36 23.99 5.87 10.24
N GLY A 37 25.22 6.36 10.08
CA GLY A 37 26.26 6.23 11.10
C GLY A 37 26.64 4.76 11.33
N GLU A 38 26.57 4.29 12.58
CA GLU A 38 26.84 2.89 12.95
C GLU A 38 25.59 1.99 12.90
N GLN A 39 24.43 2.54 12.58
CA GLN A 39 23.16 1.83 12.62
C GLN A 39 22.72 1.43 11.22
N THR A 40 22.05 0.28 11.12
CA THR A 40 21.56 -0.23 9.84
C THR A 40 20.11 -0.67 9.95
N SER A 41 19.38 -0.57 8.85
CA SER A 41 18.04 -1.12 8.69
C SER A 41 17.92 -1.80 7.33
N LEU A 42 17.01 -2.76 7.22
CA LEU A 42 16.67 -3.41 5.96
C LEU A 42 15.52 -2.66 5.28
N GLY A 43 15.60 -2.56 3.96
CA GLY A 43 14.55 -2.00 3.13
C GLY A 43 14.29 -2.84 1.89
N ILE A 44 13.15 -2.58 1.25
CA ILE A 44 12.79 -3.04 -0.08
C ILE A 44 12.93 -1.86 -1.02
N TYR A 45 13.85 -1.97 -1.98
CA TYR A 45 14.09 -0.96 -3.01
C TYR A 45 13.48 -1.40 -4.35
N LYS A 46 12.63 -0.54 -4.92
CA LYS A 46 11.99 -0.72 -6.23
C LYS A 46 12.36 0.44 -7.16
N PRO A 47 13.41 0.31 -8.00
CA PRO A 47 13.79 1.36 -8.95
C PRO A 47 12.74 1.54 -10.04
N ARG A 48 12.56 2.79 -10.48
CA ARG A 48 11.75 3.13 -11.67
C ARG A 48 12.19 2.34 -12.90
N ASP A 49 13.50 2.26 -13.13
CA ASP A 49 14.06 1.62 -14.32
C ASP A 49 14.02 0.08 -14.22
N GLY A 50 13.57 -0.47 -13.09
CA GLY A 50 13.28 -1.89 -12.91
C GLY A 50 11.83 -2.28 -13.12
N GLU A 51 10.97 -1.32 -13.49
CA GLU A 51 9.58 -1.59 -13.84
C GLU A 51 9.48 -2.29 -15.20
N SER A 52 8.75 -3.39 -15.23
CA SER A 52 8.28 -3.99 -16.47
C SER A 52 7.12 -3.18 -17.02
N PRO A 53 7.12 -2.84 -18.33
CA PRO A 53 6.02 -2.14 -18.96
C PRO A 53 4.70 -2.89 -18.82
N LEU A 54 3.63 -2.15 -18.53
CA LEU A 54 2.26 -2.64 -18.49
C LEU A 54 1.43 -1.93 -19.55
N TRP A 55 0.42 -2.63 -20.08
CA TRP A 55 -0.45 -2.07 -21.11
C TRP A 55 -1.43 -1.02 -20.55
N ASP A 56 -1.77 -1.10 -19.26
CA ASP A 56 -2.76 -0.26 -18.60
C ASP A 56 -2.21 0.63 -17.47
N PHE A 57 -0.89 0.76 -17.34
CA PHE A 57 -0.26 1.73 -16.45
C PHE A 57 0.84 2.51 -17.19
N PRO A 58 0.97 3.83 -16.96
CA PRO A 58 2.09 4.59 -17.51
C PRO A 58 3.44 4.00 -17.06
N SER A 59 4.36 3.77 -18.00
CA SER A 59 5.67 3.20 -17.68
C SER A 59 6.50 4.15 -16.81
N GLY A 60 7.28 3.60 -15.87
CA GLY A 60 8.16 4.38 -15.00
C GLY A 60 7.41 5.18 -13.92
N THR A 61 6.26 4.69 -13.46
CA THR A 61 5.41 5.38 -12.49
C THR A 61 4.86 4.47 -11.38
N LEU A 62 5.18 3.18 -11.37
CA LEU A 62 4.69 2.24 -10.34
C LEU A 62 5.26 2.58 -8.95
N TYR A 63 6.53 2.98 -8.87
CA TYR A 63 7.13 3.43 -7.59
C TYR A 63 6.39 4.64 -6.98
N LYS A 64 5.83 5.52 -7.81
CA LYS A 64 5.02 6.65 -7.33
C LYS A 64 3.74 6.15 -6.66
N ARG A 65 3.12 5.09 -7.18
CA ARG A 65 1.90 4.49 -6.60
C ARG A 65 2.17 3.76 -5.30
N GLU A 66 3.34 3.14 -5.14
CA GLU A 66 3.80 2.62 -3.85
C GLU A 66 3.83 3.73 -2.80
N TYR A 67 4.44 4.87 -3.13
CA TYR A 67 4.52 6.02 -2.22
C TYR A 67 3.17 6.68 -1.96
N ALA A 68 2.36 6.87 -3.01
CA ALA A 68 1.00 7.40 -2.93
C ALA A 68 0.11 6.56 -2.00
N ALA A 69 0.24 5.23 -2.06
CA ALA A 69 -0.51 4.34 -1.19
C ALA A 69 -0.10 4.54 0.28
N TYR A 70 1.20 4.64 0.55
CA TYR A 70 1.73 4.96 1.88
C TYR A 70 1.18 6.30 2.39
N LEU A 71 1.27 7.38 1.60
CA LEU A 71 0.74 8.71 1.95
C LEU A 71 -0.75 8.66 2.31
N LEU A 72 -1.56 7.98 1.50
CA LEU A 72 -3.00 7.83 1.76
C LEU A 72 -3.28 7.04 3.04
N SER A 73 -2.56 5.95 3.28
CA SER A 73 -2.72 5.11 4.48
C SER A 73 -2.34 5.86 5.76
N GLN A 74 -1.24 6.63 5.72
CA GLN A 74 -0.80 7.49 6.82
C GLN A 74 -1.79 8.63 7.08
N HIS A 75 -2.26 9.29 6.02
CA HIS A 75 -3.26 10.35 6.13
C HIS A 75 -4.56 9.86 6.78
N LEU A 76 -5.04 8.66 6.42
CA LEU A 76 -6.21 8.03 7.04
C LEU A 76 -5.96 7.59 8.49
N GLY A 77 -4.69 7.47 8.90
CA GLY A 77 -4.27 6.92 10.18
C GLY A 77 -4.55 5.41 10.27
N TRP A 78 -4.45 4.70 9.15
CA TRP A 78 -4.67 3.24 9.09
C TRP A 78 -3.37 2.45 9.27
N ASP A 79 -2.22 3.06 8.98
CA ASP A 79 -0.89 2.64 9.41
C ASP A 79 -0.54 1.15 9.20
N PHE A 80 -0.98 0.57 8.07
CA PHE A 80 -0.66 -0.81 7.70
C PHE A 80 0.31 -0.91 6.52
N ILE A 81 0.72 0.21 5.92
CA ILE A 81 1.74 0.23 4.86
C ILE A 81 3.06 0.63 5.50
N PRO A 82 4.13 -0.17 5.36
CA PRO A 82 5.42 0.16 5.96
C PRO A 82 5.93 1.51 5.49
N TYR A 83 6.76 2.15 6.31
CA TYR A 83 7.36 3.44 5.98
C TYR A 83 7.98 3.40 4.58
N THR A 84 7.56 4.30 3.70
CA THR A 84 7.97 4.31 2.29
C THR A 84 8.41 5.71 1.91
N VAL A 85 9.53 5.83 1.20
CA VAL A 85 10.06 7.10 0.71
C VAL A 85 10.54 6.95 -0.72
N ILE A 86 10.42 8.02 -1.52
CA ILE A 86 11.05 8.11 -2.84
C ILE A 86 12.43 8.75 -2.70
N ARG A 87 13.46 8.11 -3.24
CA ARG A 87 14.84 8.62 -3.21
C ARG A 87 15.69 7.95 -4.29
N ASP A 88 16.86 8.52 -4.54
CA ASP A 88 17.88 7.90 -5.39
C ASP A 88 18.48 6.65 -4.71
N GLY A 89 18.79 5.65 -5.52
CA GLY A 89 19.49 4.44 -5.16
C GLY A 89 20.44 3.95 -6.26
N PRO A 90 21.07 2.78 -6.09
CA PRO A 90 22.09 2.27 -7.02
C PRO A 90 21.63 2.08 -8.47
N TYR A 91 20.31 1.96 -8.68
CA TYR A 91 19.68 1.75 -9.98
C TYR A 91 18.71 2.89 -10.36
N GLY A 92 19.01 4.12 -9.93
CA GLY A 92 18.22 5.32 -10.24
C GLY A 92 17.23 5.71 -9.14
N ILE A 93 16.23 6.52 -9.49
CA ILE A 93 15.16 6.91 -8.57
C ILE A 93 14.20 5.73 -8.36
N GLY A 94 13.70 5.57 -7.13
CA GLY A 94 12.70 4.56 -6.80
C GLY A 94 12.15 4.72 -5.40
N THR A 95 11.34 3.77 -4.95
CA THR A 95 10.92 3.71 -3.55
C THR A 95 11.88 2.85 -2.74
N VAL A 96 12.16 3.29 -1.51
CA VAL A 96 12.71 2.47 -0.43
C VAL A 96 11.64 2.35 0.65
N GLN A 97 11.18 1.12 0.87
CA GLN A 97 10.17 0.78 1.87
C GLN A 97 10.83 0.02 3.02
N LEU A 98 10.51 0.34 4.27
CA LEU A 98 11.01 -0.38 5.43
C LEU A 98 10.67 -1.87 5.32
N PHE A 99 11.65 -2.73 5.54
CA PHE A 99 11.46 -4.17 5.51
C PHE A 99 10.63 -4.61 6.72
N VAL A 100 9.60 -5.43 6.48
CA VAL A 100 8.80 -6.02 7.55
C VAL A 100 9.30 -7.42 7.83
N GLU A 101 9.81 -7.65 9.04
CA GLU A 101 10.10 -8.99 9.53
C GLU A 101 8.79 -9.77 9.68
N HIS A 102 8.71 -10.92 9.01
CA HIS A 102 7.53 -11.78 9.00
C HIS A 102 7.94 -13.24 8.80
N ASP A 103 7.05 -14.16 9.16
CA ASP A 103 7.21 -15.58 8.81
C ASP A 103 6.85 -15.76 7.32
N PRO A 104 7.78 -16.14 6.43
CA PRO A 104 7.51 -16.30 5.00
C PRO A 104 6.54 -17.45 4.68
N LYS A 105 6.23 -18.32 5.66
CA LYS A 105 5.20 -19.36 5.52
C LYS A 105 3.79 -18.82 5.74
N GLN A 106 3.66 -17.63 6.33
CA GLN A 106 2.38 -16.98 6.57
C GLN A 106 2.01 -16.07 5.39
N ASN A 107 0.72 -16.04 5.08
CA ASN A 107 0.12 -15.15 4.11
C ASN A 107 -1.36 -15.00 4.44
N TYR A 108 -2.13 -14.35 3.58
CA TYR A 108 -3.59 -14.22 3.72
C TYR A 108 -4.34 -15.51 4.14
N TYR A 109 -3.94 -16.69 3.65
CA TYR A 109 -4.61 -17.95 4.00
C TYR A 109 -4.36 -18.42 5.43
N SER A 110 -3.30 -17.92 6.08
CA SER A 110 -2.96 -18.19 7.47
C SER A 110 -3.76 -17.33 8.46
N LEU A 111 -4.40 -16.27 7.97
CA LEU A 111 -5.15 -15.31 8.80
C LEU A 111 -6.47 -15.90 9.31
N THR A 112 -6.88 -15.46 10.50
CA THR A 112 -8.02 -15.98 11.26
C THR A 112 -9.10 -14.90 11.48
N ASP A 113 -10.17 -15.24 12.21
CA ASP A 113 -11.18 -14.25 12.60
C ASP A 113 -10.67 -13.15 13.54
N ALA A 114 -9.59 -13.42 14.28
CA ALA A 114 -8.97 -12.40 15.12
C ALA A 114 -8.42 -11.22 14.29
N ASP A 115 -8.05 -11.48 13.03
CA ASP A 115 -7.42 -10.51 12.13
C ASP A 115 -8.45 -9.73 11.30
N ALA A 116 -9.74 -10.03 11.46
CA ALA A 116 -10.81 -9.54 10.60
C ALA A 116 -10.93 -8.00 10.59
N ASP A 117 -10.64 -7.32 11.70
CA ASP A 117 -10.73 -5.85 11.76
C ASP A 117 -9.57 -5.16 10.99
N GLN A 118 -8.37 -5.75 11.05
CA GLN A 118 -7.23 -5.30 10.26
C GLN A 118 -7.49 -5.55 8.77
N LEU A 119 -7.96 -6.75 8.41
CA LEU A 119 -8.35 -7.09 7.04
C LEU A 119 -9.46 -6.21 6.48
N LYS A 120 -10.47 -5.84 7.29
CA LYS A 120 -11.53 -4.90 6.88
C LYS A 120 -10.97 -3.52 6.54
N THR A 121 -9.94 -3.09 7.27
CA THR A 121 -9.25 -1.82 7.01
C THR A 121 -8.55 -1.87 5.65
N ILE A 122 -7.75 -2.92 5.40
CA ILE A 122 -7.04 -3.11 4.13
C ILE A 122 -8.02 -3.31 2.96
N ALA A 123 -9.09 -4.08 3.14
CA ALA A 123 -10.12 -4.25 2.12
C ALA A 123 -10.79 -2.93 1.77
N CYS A 124 -11.08 -2.08 2.77
CA CYS A 124 -11.65 -0.74 2.53
C CYS A 124 -10.66 0.16 1.78
N PHE A 125 -9.38 0.06 2.09
CA PHE A 125 -8.32 0.74 1.34
C PHE A 125 -8.26 0.28 -0.11
N ASP A 126 -8.27 -1.03 -0.37
CA ASP A 126 -8.23 -1.59 -1.72
C ASP A 126 -9.39 -1.05 -2.59
N LEU A 127 -10.56 -0.76 -2.00
CA LEU A 127 -11.69 -0.14 -2.72
C LEU A 127 -11.40 1.29 -3.16
N VAL A 128 -10.85 2.13 -2.28
CA VAL A 128 -10.63 3.56 -2.58
C VAL A 128 -9.35 3.79 -3.37
N ALA A 129 -8.28 3.07 -3.02
CA ALA A 129 -7.01 3.06 -3.73
C ALA A 129 -7.07 2.21 -5.00
N ASN A 130 -8.15 1.47 -5.26
CA ASN A 130 -8.33 0.66 -6.46
C ASN A 130 -7.17 -0.34 -6.68
N SER A 131 -6.89 -1.16 -5.66
CA SER A 131 -5.84 -2.18 -5.78
C SER A 131 -6.22 -3.20 -6.85
N THR A 132 -5.40 -3.30 -7.89
CA THR A 132 -5.65 -4.16 -9.04
C THR A 132 -4.85 -5.46 -9.01
N ASP A 133 -4.08 -5.74 -7.95
CA ASP A 133 -3.25 -6.94 -7.87
C ASP A 133 -2.99 -7.39 -6.42
N ARG A 134 -3.96 -7.24 -5.52
CA ARG A 134 -3.76 -7.70 -4.13
C ARG A 134 -3.77 -9.23 -4.07
N LYS A 135 -2.59 -9.80 -3.81
CA LYS A 135 -2.35 -11.24 -3.67
C LYS A 135 -2.21 -11.68 -2.21
N PRO A 136 -2.34 -12.99 -1.90
CA PRO A 136 -2.15 -13.52 -0.55
C PRO A 136 -0.86 -13.10 0.14
N ASN A 137 0.26 -13.12 -0.59
CA ASN A 137 1.61 -12.83 -0.11
C ASN A 137 1.90 -11.33 0.00
N HIS A 138 0.92 -10.46 -0.26
CA HIS A 138 1.05 -9.02 -0.04
C HIS A 138 0.58 -8.61 1.37
N LEU A 139 0.16 -9.58 2.19
CA LEU A 139 -0.27 -9.40 3.58
C LEU A 139 0.70 -10.12 4.49
N LEU A 140 1.37 -9.36 5.35
CA LEU A 140 2.46 -9.84 6.21
C LEU A 140 2.05 -9.65 7.67
N MET A 141 2.03 -10.73 8.45
CA MET A 141 1.85 -10.64 9.90
C MET A 141 3.23 -10.53 10.55
N ASP A 142 3.45 -9.48 11.34
CA ASP A 142 4.67 -9.36 12.12
C ASP A 142 4.59 -10.13 13.45
N GLY A 143 5.70 -10.13 14.21
CA GLY A 143 5.78 -10.84 15.50
C GLY A 143 4.85 -10.31 16.60
N ASP A 144 4.36 -9.07 16.45
CA ASP A 144 3.49 -8.39 17.41
C ASP A 144 2.00 -8.52 17.05
N GLY A 145 1.69 -9.20 15.94
CA GLY A 145 0.31 -9.42 15.48
C GLY A 145 -0.28 -8.26 14.68
N LYS A 146 0.56 -7.33 14.22
CA LYS A 146 0.15 -6.27 13.29
C LYS A 146 0.23 -6.79 11.85
N LEU A 147 -0.85 -6.55 11.11
CA LEU A 147 -0.97 -6.92 9.71
C LEU A 147 -0.51 -5.76 8.83
N TRP A 148 0.56 -6.01 8.10
CA TRP A 148 1.09 -5.10 7.10
C TRP A 148 0.62 -5.47 5.70
N SER A 149 0.58 -4.47 4.82
CA SER A 149 0.33 -4.64 3.40
C SER A 149 1.46 -4.03 2.59
N ILE A 150 1.88 -4.75 1.55
CA ILE A 150 2.94 -4.34 0.63
C ILE A 150 2.46 -4.43 -0.82
N ASP A 151 3.31 -3.98 -1.75
CA ASP A 151 3.11 -4.09 -3.20
C ASP A 151 1.85 -3.38 -3.71
N HIS A 152 1.92 -2.05 -3.70
CA HIS A 152 0.87 -1.11 -4.10
C HIS A 152 1.16 -0.41 -5.42
N GLY A 153 2.17 -0.83 -6.19
CA GLY A 153 2.49 -0.23 -7.49
C GLY A 153 1.34 -0.23 -8.48
N LEU A 154 0.36 -1.15 -8.33
CA LEU A 154 -0.80 -1.29 -9.21
C LEU A 154 -2.10 -0.79 -8.57
N THR A 155 -2.06 0.44 -8.05
CA THR A 155 -3.17 1.18 -7.42
C THR A 155 -3.51 2.46 -8.21
N PHE A 156 -4.54 3.19 -7.79
CA PHE A 156 -4.98 4.50 -8.28
C PHE A 156 -5.46 4.62 -9.72
N HIS A 157 -5.38 3.56 -10.53
CA HIS A 157 -5.86 3.52 -11.92
C HIS A 157 -7.22 4.24 -12.06
N SER A 158 -7.38 5.04 -13.12
CA SER A 158 -8.55 5.90 -13.33
C SER A 158 -9.86 5.11 -13.48
N ASP A 159 -9.84 4.01 -14.24
CA ASP A 159 -10.91 3.01 -14.26
C ASP A 159 -10.92 2.15 -13.00
N THR A 160 -12.12 1.81 -12.51
CA THR A 160 -12.29 0.86 -11.40
C THR A 160 -11.95 -0.56 -11.85
N LYS A 161 -10.86 -1.12 -11.30
CA LYS A 161 -10.27 -2.41 -11.68
C LYS A 161 -9.89 -3.27 -10.46
N ILE A 162 -10.65 -3.14 -9.38
CA ILE A 162 -10.36 -3.79 -8.10
C ILE A 162 -10.19 -5.30 -8.31
N ARG A 163 -9.00 -5.81 -7.99
CA ARG A 163 -8.70 -7.24 -7.91
C ARG A 163 -7.96 -7.47 -6.59
N THR A 164 -8.69 -8.06 -5.65
CA THR A 164 -8.16 -8.39 -4.32
C THR A 164 -8.42 -9.84 -3.98
N VAL A 165 -7.69 -10.37 -3.01
CA VAL A 165 -7.99 -11.68 -2.42
C VAL A 165 -8.98 -11.56 -1.25
N ILE A 166 -9.15 -10.36 -0.70
CA ILE A 166 -9.93 -10.09 0.52
C ILE A 166 -11.43 -9.92 0.20
N TRP A 167 -12.07 -10.98 -0.28
CA TRP A 167 -13.50 -10.98 -0.62
C TRP A 167 -14.43 -11.46 0.51
N ASP A 168 -13.90 -11.81 1.69
CA ASP A 168 -14.68 -12.41 2.79
C ASP A 168 -15.83 -11.52 3.26
N PHE A 169 -15.68 -10.21 3.09
CA PHE A 169 -16.61 -9.21 3.63
C PHE A 169 -17.71 -8.78 2.66
N CYS A 170 -17.80 -9.39 1.47
CA CYS A 170 -18.85 -9.12 0.48
C CYS A 170 -20.24 -8.99 1.11
N GLY A 171 -20.91 -7.85 0.86
CA GLY A 171 -22.24 -7.53 1.37
C GLY A 171 -22.30 -7.16 2.85
N GLN A 172 -21.19 -7.22 3.58
CA GLN A 172 -21.10 -6.70 4.95
C GLN A 172 -20.98 -5.19 4.93
N ARG A 173 -21.49 -4.54 5.98
CA ARG A 173 -21.30 -3.10 6.18
C ARG A 173 -19.85 -2.78 6.47
N ILE A 174 -19.33 -1.73 5.84
CA ILE A 174 -18.02 -1.17 6.15
C ILE A 174 -18.09 -0.58 7.57
N PRO A 175 -17.10 -0.87 8.45
CA PRO A 175 -17.07 -0.30 9.80
C PRO A 175 -17.23 1.22 9.79
N LYS A 176 -18.12 1.74 10.64
CA LYS A 176 -18.40 3.19 10.75
C LYS A 176 -17.14 4.02 10.99
N ARG A 177 -16.15 3.47 11.71
CA ARG A 177 -14.85 4.12 11.95
C ARG A 177 -14.09 4.42 10.65
N LEU A 178 -14.16 3.51 9.67
CA LEU A 178 -13.53 3.68 8.36
C LEU A 178 -14.31 4.67 7.51
N LEU A 179 -15.65 4.56 7.47
CA LEU A 179 -16.51 5.51 6.75
C LEU A 179 -16.34 6.94 7.28
N LYS A 180 -16.17 7.13 8.59
CA LYS A 180 -15.90 8.45 9.18
C LYS A 180 -14.58 9.05 8.65
N LYS A 181 -13.52 8.23 8.54
CA LYS A 181 -12.24 8.65 7.96
C LYS A 181 -12.36 8.98 6.47
N LEU A 182 -13.07 8.16 5.71
CA LEU A 182 -13.34 8.43 4.29
C LEU A 182 -14.21 9.68 4.07
N SER A 183 -15.14 9.97 4.98
CA SER A 183 -15.94 11.19 4.93
C SER A 183 -15.09 12.44 5.15
N ALA A 184 -14.13 12.39 6.08
CA ALA A 184 -13.17 13.48 6.28
C ALA A 184 -12.29 13.66 5.03
N LEU A 185 -11.69 12.56 4.55
CA LEU A 185 -10.90 12.54 3.32
C LEU A 185 -11.68 13.16 2.13
N TYR A 186 -12.96 12.81 1.95
CA TYR A 186 -13.77 13.34 0.85
C TYR A 186 -13.85 14.87 0.82
N HIS A 187 -13.94 15.50 2.00
CA HIS A 187 -13.93 16.96 2.12
C HIS A 187 -12.53 17.55 1.96
N GLU A 188 -11.51 16.88 2.47
CA GLU A 188 -10.12 17.35 2.40
C GLU A 188 -9.54 17.27 0.97
N LEU A 189 -10.06 16.38 0.12
CA LEU A 189 -9.72 16.30 -1.30
C LEU A 189 -10.10 17.56 -2.10
N ASP A 190 -11.00 18.42 -1.60
CA ASP A 190 -11.31 19.72 -2.23
C ASP A 190 -10.19 20.74 -2.06
N THR A 191 -9.42 20.65 -0.99
CA THR A 191 -8.29 21.54 -0.72
C THR A 191 -7.19 20.75 -0.03
N PRO A 192 -6.45 19.91 -0.78
CA PRO A 192 -5.43 19.04 -0.22
C PRO A 192 -4.33 19.81 0.51
N GLN A 193 -3.97 19.33 1.70
CA GLN A 193 -2.88 19.88 2.53
C GLN A 193 -2.02 18.74 3.08
N GLY A 194 -0.79 19.06 3.50
CA GLY A 194 0.15 18.08 4.06
C GLY A 194 0.32 16.86 3.15
N LEU A 195 0.16 15.66 3.73
CA LEU A 195 0.29 14.39 3.00
C LEU A 195 -0.67 14.25 1.80
N LEU A 196 -1.87 14.85 1.84
CA LEU A 196 -2.78 14.80 0.69
C LEU A 196 -2.32 15.68 -0.47
N LYS A 197 -1.67 16.81 -0.16
CA LYS A 197 -1.09 17.66 -1.20
C LYS A 197 0.08 16.93 -1.86
N GLU A 198 0.92 16.28 -1.07
CA GLU A 198 2.00 15.46 -1.59
C GLU A 198 1.49 14.26 -2.42
N LEU A 199 0.40 13.62 -1.97
CA LEU A 199 -0.29 12.59 -2.75
C LEU A 199 -0.76 13.15 -4.10
N GLN A 200 -1.39 14.33 -4.10
CA GLN A 200 -1.84 15.01 -5.32
C GLN A 200 -0.71 15.30 -6.30
N GLU A 201 0.48 15.65 -5.80
CA GLU A 201 1.66 15.92 -6.62
C GLU A 201 2.36 14.63 -7.10
N THR A 202 2.07 13.50 -6.47
CA THR A 202 2.68 12.20 -6.76
C THR A 202 1.99 11.44 -7.91
N ILE A 203 0.66 11.50 -8.01
CA ILE A 203 -0.13 10.75 -9.00
C ILE A 203 -0.81 11.68 -10.02
N ASP A 204 -1.30 11.13 -11.14
CA ASP A 204 -1.92 11.93 -12.18
C ASP A 204 -3.26 12.53 -11.73
N ALA A 205 -3.62 13.70 -12.29
CA ALA A 205 -4.86 14.41 -11.92
C ALA A 205 -6.11 13.56 -12.14
N GLU A 206 -6.15 12.76 -13.21
CA GLU A 206 -7.26 11.83 -13.48
C GLU A 206 -7.39 10.72 -12.43
N GLU A 207 -6.26 10.26 -11.87
CA GLU A 207 -6.24 9.27 -10.79
C GLU A 207 -6.72 9.87 -9.48
N MET A 208 -6.39 11.14 -9.22
CA MET A 208 -6.89 11.90 -8.07
C MET A 208 -8.41 12.12 -8.16
N ASP A 209 -8.92 12.49 -9.33
CA ASP A 209 -10.36 12.60 -9.57
C ASP A 209 -11.05 11.25 -9.41
N ALA A 210 -10.41 10.16 -9.87
CA ALA A 210 -10.93 8.82 -9.71
C ALA A 210 -10.95 8.37 -8.24
N LEU A 211 -9.91 8.69 -7.45
CA LEU A 211 -9.89 8.47 -6.01
C LEU A 211 -11.08 9.17 -5.35
N ARG A 212 -11.32 10.44 -5.68
CA ARG A 212 -12.48 11.19 -5.15
C ARG A 212 -13.81 10.53 -5.50
N ARG A 213 -14.00 10.10 -6.75
CA ARG A 213 -15.21 9.37 -7.18
C ARG A 213 -15.39 8.06 -6.42
N ARG A 214 -14.31 7.30 -6.22
CA ARG A 214 -14.33 6.03 -5.47
C ARG A 214 -14.64 6.25 -3.99
N VAL A 215 -14.04 7.24 -3.35
CA VAL A 215 -14.36 7.61 -1.95
C VAL A 215 -15.84 7.94 -1.82
N ARG A 216 -16.40 8.77 -2.72
CA ARG A 216 -17.83 9.08 -2.73
C ARG A 216 -18.71 7.84 -2.91
N TRP A 217 -18.34 6.94 -3.82
CA TRP A 217 -19.05 5.69 -4.06
C TRP A 217 -19.03 4.77 -2.83
N VAL A 218 -17.87 4.61 -2.18
CA VAL A 218 -17.77 3.82 -0.94
C VAL A 218 -18.63 4.41 0.18
N LEU A 219 -18.70 5.75 0.29
CA LEU A 219 -19.55 6.44 1.25
C LEU A 219 -21.05 6.27 0.95
N SER A 220 -21.44 6.24 -0.33
CA SER A 220 -22.85 6.06 -0.71
C SER A 220 -23.33 4.64 -0.50
N GLU A 221 -22.51 3.64 -0.87
CA GLU A 221 -22.88 2.22 -0.71
C GLU A 221 -22.77 1.77 0.75
N GLY A 222 -21.69 2.14 1.45
CA GLY A 222 -21.46 1.78 2.84
C GLY A 222 -21.27 0.27 3.10
N VAL A 223 -21.12 -0.53 2.04
CA VAL A 223 -20.96 -1.99 2.09
C VAL A 223 -19.78 -2.42 1.22
N TYR A 224 -19.12 -3.52 1.58
CA TYR A 224 -18.12 -4.12 0.70
C TYR A 224 -18.82 -4.72 -0.52
N PRO A 225 -18.37 -4.42 -1.75
CA PRO A 225 -18.97 -4.95 -2.96
C PRO A 225 -18.80 -6.47 -3.03
N GLY A 226 -19.69 -7.12 -3.79
CA GLY A 226 -19.53 -8.53 -4.13
C GLY A 226 -18.66 -8.75 -5.36
N VAL A 227 -18.20 -9.98 -5.52
CA VAL A 227 -17.54 -10.44 -6.75
C VAL A 227 -18.58 -10.48 -7.87
N PRO A 228 -18.36 -9.82 -9.02
CA PRO A 228 -19.18 -10.06 -10.20
C PRO A 228 -19.12 -11.57 -10.56
N GLY A 229 -20.22 -12.31 -10.35
CA GLY A 229 -20.31 -13.74 -10.70
C GLY A 229 -20.19 -14.77 -9.55
N GLY A 230 -19.99 -14.39 -8.29
CA GLY A 230 -19.93 -15.31 -7.12
C GLY A 230 -18.59 -16.10 -7.02
N TYR A 231 -18.02 -16.37 -5.85
CA TYR A 231 -18.57 -17.10 -4.70
C TYR A 231 -17.91 -16.66 -3.38
N ARG A 232 -18.66 -16.82 -2.27
CA ARG A 232 -18.17 -16.74 -0.88
C ARG A 232 -17.09 -17.79 -0.58
N ARG A 233 -16.14 -17.44 0.28
CA ARG A 233 -15.35 -18.41 1.07
C ARG A 233 -16.32 -19.23 1.91
N ARG A 234 -16.49 -20.52 1.61
CA ARG A 234 -16.97 -21.49 2.60
C ARG A 234 -15.78 -21.77 3.51
N ARG A 235 -15.87 -21.35 4.76
CA ARG A 235 -15.07 -21.93 5.84
C ARG A 235 -15.74 -23.22 6.29
#